data_AF-A0A0F5LV45-F1
#
_entry.id   AF-A0A0F5LV45-F1
#
_cell.length_a   1.000
_cell.length_b   1.000
_cell.length_c   1.000
_cell.angle_alpha   90.00
_cell.angle_beta   90.00
_cell.angle_gamma   90.00
#
_symmetry.space_group_name_H-M   'P 1'
#
loop_
_entity.id
_entity.type
_entity.pdbx_description
1 polymer ?
#
loop_
_entity_poly.entity_id
_entity_poly.type
_entity_poly.pdbx_seq_one_letter_code
_entity_poly.pdbx_strand_id
1 'polypeptide(L)' 'MKTPTRRPTSALDRAEAAFKSATSKPAEAAPPKPVAPPAGKELVSLRLDRAVLEHFQDDGPGWQDRINDALRKAAGLD' A
#
# COMPACT_ATOMS: atom_id res chain seq x y z
N MET A 1 -53.71 -20.99 -15.34
CA MET A 1 -52.36 -20.37 -15.33
C MET A 1 -51.47 -21.30 -14.51
N LYS A 2 -50.48 -21.97 -15.12
CA LYS A 2 -49.69 -23.02 -14.45
C LYS A 2 -48.61 -22.37 -13.58
N THR A 3 -48.78 -22.38 -12.26
CA THR A 3 -47.76 -21.93 -11.31
C THR A 3 -46.64 -22.98 -11.24
N PRO A 4 -45.37 -22.64 -11.50
CA PRO A 4 -44.28 -23.61 -11.35
C PRO A 4 -43.96 -23.80 -9.86
N THR A 5 -44.12 -25.04 -9.39
CA THR A 5 -43.70 -25.54 -8.08
C THR A 5 -42.22 -25.24 -7.82
N ARG A 6 -41.92 -24.28 -6.94
CA ARG A 6 -40.55 -24.04 -6.43
C ARG A 6 -40.09 -25.29 -5.70
N ARG A 7 -39.14 -26.01 -6.30
CA ARG A 7 -38.38 -27.05 -5.60
C ARG A 7 -37.56 -26.38 -4.48
N PRO A 8 -37.68 -26.84 -3.22
CA PRO A 8 -36.91 -26.32 -2.10
C PRO A 8 -35.43 -26.70 -2.29
N THR A 9 -34.51 -25.81 -1.94
CA THR A 9 -33.04 -25.97 -2.03
C THR A 9 -32.49 -26.14 -3.45
N SER A 10 -32.37 -25.01 -4.16
CA SER A 10 -31.89 -24.97 -5.54
C SER A 10 -30.38 -25.15 -5.65
N ALA A 11 -29.94 -25.74 -6.76
CA ALA A 11 -28.52 -25.83 -7.15
C ALA A 11 -27.81 -24.46 -7.24
N LEU A 12 -28.58 -23.38 -7.41
CA LEU A 12 -28.11 -22.01 -7.39
C LEU A 12 -27.57 -21.60 -6.00
N ASP A 13 -28.25 -22.02 -4.92
CA ASP A 13 -27.81 -21.73 -3.55
C ASP A 13 -26.47 -22.41 -3.23
N ARG A 14 -26.31 -23.67 -3.67
CA ARG A 14 -25.02 -24.38 -3.58
C ARG A 14 -23.92 -23.73 -4.42
N ALA A 15 -24.26 -23.21 -5.61
CA ALA A 15 -23.29 -22.54 -6.48
C ALA A 15 -22.83 -21.20 -5.88
N GLU A 16 -23.74 -20.43 -5.29
CA GLU A 16 -23.41 -19.19 -4.58
C GLU A 16 -22.57 -19.46 -3.33
N ALA A 17 -22.87 -20.52 -2.57
CA ALA A 17 -22.07 -20.92 -1.41
C ALA A 17 -20.64 -21.31 -1.81
N ALA A 18 -20.48 -22.09 -2.89
CA ALA A 18 -19.18 -22.47 -3.43
C ALA A 18 -18.39 -21.27 -3.98
N PHE A 19 -19.06 -20.30 -4.60
CA PHE A 19 -18.43 -19.08 -5.11
C PHE A 19 -17.98 -18.14 -3.97
N LYS A 20 -18.81 -17.96 -2.93
CA LYS A 20 -18.44 -17.16 -1.75
C LYS A 20 -17.26 -17.76 -0.98
N SER A 21 -17.19 -19.08 -0.86
CA SER A 21 -16.06 -19.75 -0.18
C SER A 21 -14.77 -19.74 -1.00
N ALA A 22 -14.86 -19.73 -2.34
CA ALA A 22 -13.68 -19.61 -3.20
C ALA A 22 -13.16 -18.16 -3.34
N THR A 23 -14.03 -17.15 -3.23
CA THR A 23 -13.66 -15.73 -3.37
C THR A 23 -13.37 -15.03 -2.04
N SER A 24 -13.89 -15.55 -0.93
CA SER A 24 -13.50 -15.09 0.41
C SER A 24 -12.15 -15.69 0.78
N LYS A 25 -11.09 -15.11 0.23
CA LYS A 25 -9.76 -15.20 0.83
C LYS A 25 -9.88 -14.48 2.17
N PRO A 26 -9.71 -15.16 3.32
CA PRO A 26 -9.57 -14.46 4.58
C PRO A 26 -8.40 -13.50 4.38
N ALA A 27 -8.67 -12.20 4.49
CA ALA A 27 -7.61 -11.25 4.72
C ALA A 27 -7.04 -11.65 6.08
N GLU A 28 -6.02 -12.51 6.06
CA GLU A 28 -5.14 -12.74 7.17
C GLU A 28 -4.80 -11.35 7.69
N ALA A 29 -5.32 -11.03 8.88
CA ALA A 29 -5.05 -9.78 9.53
C ALA A 29 -3.52 -9.65 9.54
N ALA A 30 -3.01 -8.72 8.73
CA ALA A 30 -1.59 -8.48 8.65
C ALA A 30 -1.09 -8.35 10.10
N PRO A 31 -0.02 -9.07 10.49
CA PRO A 31 0.50 -8.95 11.85
C PRO A 31 0.72 -7.46 12.12
N PRO A 32 0.42 -6.96 13.34
CA PRO A 32 0.62 -5.57 13.68
C PRO A 32 2.05 -5.22 13.28
N LYS A 33 2.19 -4.32 12.30
CA LYS A 33 3.50 -3.89 11.81
C LYS A 33 4.32 -3.52 13.04
N PRO A 34 5.51 -4.10 13.24
CA PRO A 34 6.31 -3.79 14.41
C PRO A 34 6.45 -2.26 14.50
N VAL A 35 6.16 -1.70 15.67
CA VAL A 35 6.33 -0.28 16.02
C VAL A 35 7.82 0.05 16.18
N ALA A 36 8.68 -0.65 15.43
CA ALA A 36 10.05 -0.24 15.26
C ALA A 36 10.05 0.92 14.26
N PRO A 37 10.67 2.07 14.58
CA PRO A 37 10.95 3.03 13.52
C PRO A 37 11.67 2.27 12.40
N PRO A 38 11.26 2.43 11.13
CA PRO A 38 11.90 1.71 10.05
C PRO A 38 13.40 1.98 10.13
N ALA A 39 14.20 0.93 10.29
CA ALA A 39 15.65 1.02 10.23
C ALA A 39 16.03 1.26 8.76
N GLY A 40 15.80 2.49 8.28
CA GLY A 40 15.91 2.85 6.86
C GLY A 40 15.32 4.22 6.53
N LYS A 41 15.33 4.57 5.24
CA LYS A 41 14.75 5.81 4.71
C LYS A 41 13.23 5.67 4.68
N GLU A 42 12.52 6.62 5.28
CA GLU A 42 11.06 6.66 5.24
C GLU A 42 10.59 7.55 4.08
N LEU A 43 9.62 7.04 3.30
CA LEU A 43 8.99 7.85 2.27
C LEU A 43 7.99 8.80 2.92
N VAL A 44 8.34 10.09 2.92
CA VAL A 44 7.51 11.15 3.49
C VAL A 44 7.16 12.20 2.43
N SER A 45 5.96 12.76 2.53
CA SER A 45 5.55 13.89 1.69
C SER A 45 5.99 15.22 2.33
N LEU A 46 7.16 15.70 1.92
CA LEU A 46 7.69 17.02 2.31
C LEU A 46 7.53 18.03 1.16
N ARG A 47 7.25 19.29 1.48
CA ARG A 47 7.32 20.38 0.50
C ARG A 47 8.71 21.00 0.50
N LEU A 48 9.31 21.08 -0.68
CA LEU A 48 10.61 21.68 -0.94
C LEU A 48 10.45 22.79 -1.98
N ASP A 49 11.28 23.83 -1.88
CA ASP A 49 11.32 24.89 -2.89
C ASP A 49 11.74 24.34 -4.25
N ARG A 50 11.18 24.95 -5.31
CA ARG A 50 11.44 24.53 -6.68
C ARG A 50 12.92 24.64 -7.06
N ALA A 51 13.58 25.74 -6.66
CA ALA A 51 14.99 25.96 -6.93
C ALA A 51 15.89 24.90 -6.26
N VAL A 52 15.50 24.43 -5.07
CA VAL A 52 16.20 23.36 -4.37
C VAL A 52 16.03 22.04 -5.12
N LEU A 53 14.80 21.70 -5.53
CA LEU A 53 14.54 20.49 -6.31
C LEU A 53 15.31 20.48 -7.63
N GLU A 54 15.31 21.60 -8.37
CA GLU A 54 16.04 21.73 -9.64
C GLU A 54 17.53 21.55 -9.42
N HIS A 55 18.13 22.24 -8.44
CA HIS A 55 19.55 22.10 -8.12
C HIS A 55 19.97 20.64 -7.88
N PHE A 56 19.21 19.88 -7.10
CA PHE A 56 19.54 18.48 -6.82
C PHE A 56 19.23 17.55 -8.02
N GLN A 57 18.15 17.80 -8.77
CA GLN A 57 17.76 16.97 -9.92
C GLN A 57 18.71 17.13 -11.11
N ASP A 58 19.24 18.34 -11.34
CA ASP A 58 20.16 18.64 -12.45
C ASP A 58 21.42 17.80 -12.40
N ASP A 59 21.87 17.45 -11.20
CA ASP A 59 23.03 16.61 -11.02
C ASP A 59 22.78 15.11 -11.32
N GLY A 60 21.55 14.72 -11.70
CA GLY A 60 21.23 13.39 -12.21
C GLY A 60 20.76 12.35 -11.17
N PRO A 61 20.82 11.04 -11.52
CA PRO A 61 20.32 9.95 -10.69
C PRO A 61 20.88 9.98 -9.26
N GLY A 62 20.05 9.62 -8.26
CA GLY A 62 20.46 9.64 -6.85
C GLY A 62 20.33 11.01 -6.16
N TRP A 63 19.70 12.00 -6.79
CA TRP A 63 19.45 13.31 -6.18
C TRP A 63 18.71 13.26 -4.83
N GLN A 64 17.82 12.27 -4.63
CA GLN A 64 17.13 12.07 -3.35
C GLN A 64 18.07 11.65 -2.22
N ASP A 65 19.12 10.90 -2.53
CA ASP A 65 20.10 10.50 -1.52
C ASP A 65 20.97 11.70 -1.13
N ARG A 66 21.35 12.53 -2.11
CA ARG A 66 22.13 13.74 -1.85
C ARG A 66 21.39 14.81 -1.07
N ILE A 67 20.12 15.04 -1.37
CA ILE A 67 19.32 15.97 -0.56
C ILE A 67 19.14 15.42 0.86
N ASN A 68 19.00 14.10 1.03
CA ASN A 68 18.97 13.48 2.35
C ASN A 68 20.31 13.64 3.09
N ASP A 69 21.45 13.47 2.43
CA ASP A 69 22.77 13.69 3.03
C ASP A 69 22.97 15.16 3.42
N ALA A 70 22.54 16.11 2.56
CA ALA A 70 22.58 17.53 2.89
C ALA A 70 21.72 17.87 4.12
N LEU A 71 20.53 17.26 4.25
CA LEU A 71 19.66 17.41 5.42
C LEU A 71 20.29 16.80 6.69
N ARG A 72 20.95 15.63 6.58
CA ARG A 72 21.68 15.02 7.70
C ARG A 72 22.81 15.92 8.19
N LYS A 73 23.60 16.46 7.25
CA LYS A 73 24.70 17.37 7.57
C LYS A 73 24.21 18.66 8.23
N ALA A 74 23.11 19.23 7.73
CA ALA A 74 22.48 20.42 8.32
C ALA A 74 21.90 20.15 9.73
N ALA A 75 21.41 18.94 9.98
CA ALA A 75 20.91 18.51 11.28
C ALA A 75 22.01 18.00 12.25
N GLY A 76 23.28 17.91 11.80
CA GLY A 76 24.38 17.38 12.59
C GLY A 76 24.31 15.86 12.81
N LEU A 77 23.74 15.12 11.86
CA LEU A 77 23.56 13.66 11.88
C LEU A 77 24.59 12.90 11.02
N ASP A 78 25.68 13.58 10.64
CA ASP A 78 26.85 13.07 9.90
C ASP A 78 28.00 12.68 10.86
#